data_AF-A0A1V2Q2A9-F1
#
_entry.id   AF-A0A1V2Q2A9-F1
#
_cell.length_a   1.000
_cell.length_b   1.000
_cell.length_c   1.000
_cell.angle_alpha   90.00
_cell.angle_beta   90.00
_cell.angle_gamma   90.00
#
_symmetry.space_group_name_H-M   'P 1'
#
loop_
_entity.id
_entity.type
_entity.pdbx_description
1 polymer ?
#
loop_
_entity_poly.entity_id
_entity_poly.type
_entity_poly.pdbx_seq_one_letter_code
_entity_poly.pdbx_strand_id
1 'polypeptide(L)'
;MRTEVTVFNDGAHGGSADAGPLYGARFTHWNVTVANGRAGCVKIDHVAPCSATVGISEVTEFGQIDKPDFTGPLHSVAEAYGKTDVHPRNLHQAQRRLRGRR
;
A
#
# COMPACT_ATOMS: atom_id res chain seq x y z
N MET A 1 -2.25 -4.17 -6.51
CA MET A 1 -1.23 -4.98 -5.81
C MET A 1 0.14 -4.46 -6.22
N ARG A 2 1.05 -4.21 -5.28
CA ARG A 2 2.48 -3.90 -5.53
C ARG A 2 3.32 -4.90 -4.75
N THR A 3 4.36 -5.44 -5.37
CA THR A 3 5.19 -6.49 -4.75
C THR A 3 6.65 -6.35 -5.18
N GLU A 4 7.56 -6.19 -4.22
CA GLU A 4 9.01 -6.06 -4.45
C GLU A 4 9.35 -5.00 -5.51
N VAL A 5 9.03 -3.75 -5.21
CA VAL A 5 9.20 -2.65 -6.18
C VAL A 5 9.84 -1.44 -5.51
N THR A 6 10.68 -0.74 -6.27
CA THR A 6 11.15 0.60 -5.92
C THR A 6 10.38 1.62 -6.75
N VAL A 7 9.79 2.61 -6.10
CA VAL A 7 9.00 3.66 -6.74
C VAL A 7 9.54 5.03 -6.37
N PHE A 8 9.59 5.93 -7.34
CA PHE A 8 9.63 7.37 -7.07
C PHE A 8 8.17 7.83 -7.01
N ASN A 9 7.69 8.23 -5.84
CA ASN A 9 6.26 8.48 -5.63
C ASN A 9 5.90 9.94 -5.88
N ASP A 10 5.55 10.27 -7.12
CA ASP A 10 5.08 11.58 -7.58
C ASP A 10 3.60 11.57 -8.01
N GLY A 11 2.93 10.43 -7.86
CA GLY A 11 1.54 10.25 -8.24
C GLY A 11 0.53 10.86 -7.27
N ALA A 12 -0.69 11.06 -7.77
CA ALA A 12 -1.87 11.56 -7.07
C ALA A 12 -3.04 10.58 -7.25
N HIS A 13 -3.93 10.49 -6.27
CA HIS A 13 -5.18 9.75 -6.46
C HIS A 13 -6.15 10.62 -7.28
N GLY A 14 -6.84 10.00 -8.23
CA GLY A 14 -7.89 10.64 -9.03
C GLY A 14 -9.27 10.11 -8.66
N GLY A 15 -10.32 10.73 -9.20
CA GLY A 15 -11.69 10.32 -8.97
C GLY A 15 -12.60 11.54 -8.81
N SER A 16 -13.89 11.37 -9.12
CA SER A 16 -14.90 12.39 -8.84
C SER A 16 -15.27 12.36 -7.36
N ALA A 17 -15.67 13.51 -6.80
CA ALA A 17 -16.07 13.63 -5.40
C ALA A 17 -17.31 12.80 -5.03
N ASP A 18 -18.10 12.38 -6.03
CA ASP A 18 -19.31 11.56 -5.89
C ASP A 18 -19.08 10.08 -6.25
N ALA A 19 -17.85 9.67 -6.56
CA ALA A 19 -17.51 8.28 -6.92
C ALA A 19 -17.39 7.33 -5.70
N GLY A 20 -17.70 7.82 -4.50
CA GLY A 20 -17.45 7.13 -3.24
C GLY A 20 -16.02 7.34 -2.71
N PRO A 21 -15.58 6.53 -1.74
CA PRO A 21 -14.27 6.67 -1.13
C PRO A 21 -13.12 6.49 -2.13
N LEU A 22 -12.12 7.37 -2.07
CA LEU A 22 -10.90 7.35 -2.90
C LEU A 22 -10.16 6.02 -2.80
N TYR A 23 -10.24 5.37 -1.64
CA TYR A 23 -9.65 4.07 -1.37
C TYR A 23 -10.70 2.98 -1.09
N GLY A 24 -11.85 2.99 -1.78
CA GLY A 24 -12.91 1.98 -1.56
C GLY A 24 -12.54 0.53 -1.91
N ALA A 25 -11.51 0.32 -2.73
CA ALA A 25 -11.02 -1.02 -3.07
C ALA A 25 -10.04 -1.57 -2.02
N ARG A 26 -9.87 -2.90 -1.99
CA ARG A 26 -8.87 -3.55 -1.12
C ARG A 26 -7.51 -3.55 -1.79
N PHE A 27 -6.50 -3.08 -1.06
CA PHE A 27 -5.13 -2.96 -1.56
C PHE A 27 -4.16 -3.88 -0.82
N THR A 28 -3.11 -4.26 -1.53
CA THR A 28 -1.95 -4.92 -0.94
C THR A 28 -0.69 -4.27 -1.49
N HIS A 29 0.08 -3.65 -0.59
CA HIS A 29 1.43 -3.20 -0.80
C HIS A 29 2.37 -4.14 -0.06
N TRP A 30 3.34 -4.68 -0.79
CA TRP A 30 4.24 -5.69 -0.26
C TRP A 30 5.66 -5.38 -0.68
N ASN A 31 6.56 -5.24 0.29
CA ASN A 31 7.97 -5.00 0.07
C ASN A 31 8.25 -3.82 -0.89
N VAL A 32 7.81 -2.62 -0.51
CA VAL A 32 7.87 -1.40 -1.35
C VAL A 32 8.95 -0.46 -0.82
N THR A 33 9.89 -0.08 -1.69
CA THR A 33 10.84 1.00 -1.42
C THR A 33 10.35 2.29 -2.08
N VAL A 34 10.19 3.36 -1.30
CA VAL A 34 9.78 4.68 -1.80
C VAL A 34 10.98 5.59 -1.85
N ALA A 35 11.56 5.78 -3.04
CA ALA A 35 12.86 6.43 -3.24
C ALA A 35 12.89 7.90 -2.78
N ASN A 36 11.76 8.60 -2.83
CA ASN A 36 11.64 9.99 -2.39
C ASN A 36 11.00 10.14 -1.00
N GLY A 37 10.66 9.04 -0.31
CA GLY A 37 10.08 9.06 1.03
C GLY A 37 8.64 9.59 1.12
N ARG A 38 7.89 9.74 0.02
CA ARG A 38 6.53 10.30 0.06
C ARG A 38 5.49 9.28 0.51
N ALA A 39 4.74 9.57 1.57
CA ALA A 39 3.75 8.65 2.14
C ALA A 39 2.45 8.47 1.32
N GLY A 40 1.96 9.52 0.67
CA GLY A 40 0.66 9.52 -0.03
C GLY A 40 0.54 8.42 -1.07
N CYS A 41 -0.65 7.84 -1.22
CA CYS A 41 -0.97 6.69 -2.09
C CYS A 41 -0.20 5.37 -1.80
N VAL A 42 0.71 5.34 -0.83
CA VAL A 42 1.53 4.16 -0.51
C VAL A 42 1.29 3.69 0.93
N LYS A 43 1.41 4.58 1.91
CA LYS A 43 1.04 4.29 3.31
C LYS A 43 -0.43 4.63 3.49
N ILE A 44 -1.31 3.65 3.26
CA ILE A 44 -2.77 3.83 3.16
C ILE A 44 -3.56 3.10 4.26
N ASP A 45 -2.87 2.62 5.30
CA ASP A 45 -3.46 1.88 6.42
C ASP A 45 -4.50 2.70 7.20
N HIS A 46 -4.44 4.03 7.13
CA HIS A 46 -5.37 4.95 7.78
C HIS A 46 -6.53 5.43 6.89
N VAL A 47 -6.61 5.00 5.62
CA VAL A 47 -7.66 5.45 4.67
C VAL A 47 -8.33 4.32 3.90
N ALA A 48 -7.61 3.25 3.58
CA ALA A 48 -8.12 2.14 2.79
C ALA A 48 -8.68 1.06 3.74
N PRO A 49 -9.91 0.57 3.56
CA PRO A 49 -10.44 -0.54 4.34
C PRO A 49 -9.89 -1.89 3.85
N CYS A 50 -9.83 -2.87 4.76
CA CYS A 50 -9.44 -4.27 4.56
C CYS A 50 -8.19 -4.45 3.68
N SER A 51 -7.17 -3.63 3.93
CA SER A 51 -5.95 -3.52 3.14
C SER A 51 -4.71 -3.88 3.95
N ALA A 52 -3.63 -4.24 3.26
CA ALA A 52 -2.37 -4.62 3.89
C ALA A 52 -1.19 -3.88 3.28
N THR A 53 -0.38 -3.25 4.13
CA THR A 53 0.93 -2.69 3.79
C THR A 53 1.98 -3.43 4.59
N VAL A 54 2.82 -4.22 3.93
CA VAL A 54 3.82 -5.08 4.59
C VAL A 54 5.18 -4.82 4.00
N GLY A 55 6.14 -4.40 4.82
CA GLY A 55 7.49 -4.09 4.40
C GLY A 55 7.55 -2.86 3.49
N ILE A 56 7.48 -1.67 4.09
CA ILE A 56 7.62 -0.40 3.36
C ILE A 56 8.84 0.34 3.93
N SER A 57 9.63 0.99 3.08
CA SER A 57 10.67 1.91 3.56
C SER A 57 10.06 3.04 4.39
N GLU A 58 10.88 3.75 5.16
CA GLU A 58 10.41 4.95 5.86
C GLU A 58 9.86 5.97 4.88
N VAL A 59 8.75 6.60 5.26
CA VAL A 59 8.05 7.62 4.47
C VAL A 59 7.47 8.68 5.39
N THR A 60 7.43 9.92 4.91
CA THR A 60 6.89 11.08 5.59
C THR A 60 5.79 11.73 4.77
N GLU A 61 4.92 12.49 5.45
CA GLU A 61 3.80 13.19 4.81
C GLU A 61 4.27 14.50 4.16
N PHE A 62 4.24 14.56 2.84
CA PHE A 62 4.32 15.79 2.04
C PHE A 62 3.64 15.62 0.67
N GLY A 63 3.27 16.73 0.02
CA GLY A 63 2.48 16.72 -1.23
C GLY A 63 0.99 16.42 -0.99
N GLN A 64 0.30 15.76 -1.93
CA GLN A 64 -1.06 15.25 -1.70
C GLN A 64 -1.06 14.10 -0.69
N ILE A 65 -1.68 14.30 0.47
CA ILE A 65 -1.81 13.28 1.53
C ILE A 65 -3.24 12.79 1.60
N ASP A 66 -3.37 11.48 1.80
CA ASP A 66 -4.64 10.79 1.81
C ASP A 66 -5.35 11.06 3.14
N LYS A 67 -6.60 11.53 3.03
CA LYS A 67 -7.46 11.80 4.19
C LYS A 67 -8.54 10.73 4.28
N PRO A 68 -8.93 10.29 5.48
CA PRO A 68 -10.00 9.31 5.63
C PRO A 68 -11.32 9.84 5.07
N ASP A 69 -11.91 9.09 4.15
CA ASP A 69 -13.24 9.34 3.56
C ASP A 69 -14.16 8.10 3.59
N PHE A 70 -13.64 6.96 4.04
CA PHE A 70 -14.41 5.75 4.31
C PHE A 70 -15.05 5.82 5.71
N THR A 71 -16.35 5.50 5.79
CA THR A 71 -17.06 5.42 7.07
C THR A 71 -17.02 3.98 7.62
N GLY A 72 -16.44 3.80 8.80
CA GLY A 72 -16.41 2.52 9.51
C GLY A 72 -14.99 2.05 9.86
N PRO A 73 -14.87 0.86 10.49
CA PRO A 73 -13.58 0.31 10.85
C PRO A 73 -12.78 -0.06 9.60
N LEU A 74 -11.51 0.36 9.56
CA LEU A 74 -10.65 0.09 8.41
C LEU A 74 -10.22 -1.37 8.35
N HIS A 75 -9.95 -2.04 9.48
CA HIS A 75 -9.39 -3.40 9.49
C HIS A 75 -8.12 -3.57 8.64
N SER A 76 -7.40 -2.48 8.40
CA SER A 76 -6.15 -2.47 7.63
C SER A 76 -4.96 -2.66 8.54
N VAL A 77 -3.91 -3.27 7.99
CA VAL A 77 -2.69 -3.56 8.74
C VAL A 77 -1.48 -2.91 8.06
N ALA A 78 -0.59 -2.38 8.89
CA ALA A 78 0.73 -1.92 8.50
C ALA A 78 1.77 -2.70 9.32
N GLU A 79 2.62 -3.47 8.63
CA GLU A 79 3.60 -4.36 9.26
C GLU A 79 4.98 -4.14 8.66
N ALA A 80 6.02 -4.34 9.49
CA ALA A 80 7.42 -4.14 9.09
C ALA A 80 7.70 -2.77 8.44
N TYR A 81 7.13 -1.69 9.01
CA TYR A 81 7.44 -0.32 8.60
C TYR A 81 8.92 0.00 8.80
N GLY A 82 9.51 0.73 7.85
CA GLY A 82 10.94 1.05 7.80
C GLY A 82 11.83 -0.11 7.35
N LYS A 83 11.24 -1.27 6.98
CA LYS A 83 11.99 -2.48 6.61
C LYS A 83 11.52 -3.02 5.26
N THR A 84 12.45 -3.35 4.37
CA THR A 84 12.17 -3.87 3.01
C THR A 84 12.89 -5.20 2.74
N ASP A 85 13.09 -5.99 3.78
CA ASP A 85 13.73 -7.30 3.77
C ASP A 85 12.79 -8.42 4.24
N VAL A 86 11.48 -8.24 4.02
CA VAL A 86 10.43 -9.18 4.42
C VAL A 86 10.49 -10.50 3.65
N HIS A 87 10.00 -11.58 4.27
CA HIS A 87 9.88 -12.90 3.64
C HIS A 87 8.40 -13.32 3.50
N PRO A 88 7.94 -13.74 2.31
CA PRO A 88 8.65 -13.70 1.03
C PRO A 88 8.91 -12.26 0.56
N ARG A 89 9.99 -12.02 -0.19
CA ARG A 89 10.26 -10.68 -0.75
C ARG A 89 9.23 -10.27 -1.79
N ASN A 90 8.82 -11.23 -2.63
CA ASN A 90 7.85 -11.05 -3.69
C ASN A 90 6.61 -11.91 -3.47
N LEU A 91 5.53 -11.31 -2.97
CA LEU A 91 4.29 -12.02 -2.67
C LEU A 91 3.67 -12.65 -3.91
N HIS A 92 3.65 -11.95 -5.05
CA HIS A 92 3.06 -12.48 -6.28
C HIS A 92 3.82 -13.72 -6.77
N GLN A 93 5.15 -13.68 -6.80
CA GLN A 93 5.95 -14.85 -7.16
C GLN A 93 5.75 -16.01 -6.18
N ALA A 94 5.69 -15.73 -4.88
CA ALA A 94 5.43 -16.75 -3.86
C ALA A 94 4.06 -17.43 -4.06
N GLN A 95 3.01 -16.65 -4.32
CA GLN A 95 1.67 -17.16 -4.60
C GLN A 95 1.64 -18.02 -5.88
N ARG A 96 2.33 -17.61 -6.95
CA ARG A 96 2.44 -18.41 -8.18
C ARG A 96 3.13 -19.77 -7.92
N ARG A 97 4.18 -19.79 -7.11
CA ARG A 97 4.87 -21.04 -6.73
C ARG A 97 3.96 -21.98 -5.94
N LEU A 98 3.08 -21.45 -5.09
CA LEU A 98 2.09 -22.27 -4.38
C LEU A 98 1.02 -22.86 -5.31
N ARG A 99 0.59 -22.11 -6.32
CA ARG A 99 -0.41 -22.58 -7.30
C ARG A 99 0.12 -23.71 -8.21
N GLY A 100 1.40 -23.70 -8.55
CA GLY A 100 2.03 -24.76 -9.34
C GLY A 100 2.42 -26.02 -8.56
N ARG A 101 2.11 -26.08 -7.25
CA ARG A 101 2.34 -27.23 -6.38
C ARG A 101 1.07 -28.05 -6.11
N ARG A 102 0.01 -27.80 -6.86
CA ARG A 102 -1.22 -28.61 -6.85
C ARG A 102 -1.20 -29.65 -7.95
#